data_AF-A0A1G3WX52-F1
#
_entry.id   AF-A0A1G3WX52-F1
#
_cell.length_a   1.000
_cell.length_b   1.000
_cell.length_c   1.000
_cell.angle_alpha   90.00
_cell.angle_beta   90.00
_cell.angle_gamma   90.00
#
_symmetry.space_group_name_H-M   'P 1'
#
loop_
_entity.id
_entity.type
_entity.pdbx_description
1 polymer ?
#
loop_
_entity_poly.entity_id
_entity_poly.type
_entity_poly.pdbx_seq_one_letter_code
_entity_poly.pdbx_strand_id
1 'polypeptide(L)'
;MVILIIAMGSVYFLQENEAWKTAGIIGIAGIGWTMIGINTYVMVVELSKGNDVGRYTGYYYAASMSAQIFTPIFSGILMDNYGRLILFPYATIFITLSLFTMIFVRLGDTTKVKKSWLQAYREMKEKL
;
A
#
# COMPACT_ATOMS: atom_id res chain seq x y z
N MET A 1 7.03 3.08 -0.20
CA MET A 1 6.56 4.21 0.64
C MET A 1 7.39 5.47 0.45
N VAL A 2 8.73 5.43 0.61
CA VAL A 2 9.59 6.63 0.44
C VAL A 2 9.39 7.34 -0.90
N ILE A 3 9.35 6.61 -2.01
CA ILE A 3 9.09 7.17 -3.36
C ILE A 3 7.77 7.96 -3.40
N LEU A 4 6.73 7.44 -2.75
CA LEU A 4 5.39 8.05 -2.73
C LEU A 4 5.36 9.33 -1.87
N ILE A 5 6.07 9.34 -0.74
CA ILE A 5 6.19 10.52 0.13
C ILE A 5 6.90 11.65 -0.63
N ILE A 6 8.02 11.33 -1.30
CA ILE A 6 8.79 12.32 -2.06
C ILE A 6 7.98 12.81 -3.26
N ALA A 7 7.30 11.92 -3.99
CA ALA A 7 6.50 12.28 -5.15
C ALA A 7 5.28 13.13 -4.77
N MET A 8 4.53 12.78 -3.72
CA MET A 8 3.37 13.56 -3.30
C MET A 8 3.77 14.89 -2.63
N GLY A 9 4.88 14.91 -1.89
CA GLY A 9 5.40 16.11 -1.26
C GLY A 9 5.96 17.13 -2.26
N SER A 10 6.57 16.66 -3.34
CA SER A 10 7.15 17.55 -4.36
C SER A 10 6.10 18.26 -5.22
N VAL A 11 4.90 17.68 -5.37
CA VAL A 11 3.84 18.28 -6.20
C VAL A 11 3.30 19.58 -5.61
N TYR A 12 3.38 19.79 -4.30
CA TYR A 12 2.95 21.06 -3.68
C TYR A 12 3.73 22.27 -4.19
N PHE A 13 5.00 22.10 -4.60
CA PHE A 13 5.84 23.18 -5.11
C PHE A 13 5.67 23.44 -6.61
N LEU A 14 4.87 22.64 -7.32
CA LEU A 14 4.62 22.81 -8.74
C LEU A 14 3.48 23.80 -8.98
N GLN A 15 3.68 24.71 -9.92
CA GLN A 15 2.62 25.61 -10.38
C GLN A 15 1.61 24.83 -11.24
N GLU A 16 0.32 25.18 -11.13
CA GLU A 16 -0.80 24.47 -11.78
C GLU A 16 -0.69 24.39 -13.32
N ASN A 17 0.18 25.19 -13.94
CA ASN A 17 0.30 25.30 -15.40
C ASN A 17 1.30 24.32 -16.04
N GLU A 18 1.98 23.45 -15.26
CA GLU A 18 3.00 22.52 -15.77
C GLU A 18 2.53 21.05 -15.80
N ALA A 19 1.44 20.79 -16.54
CA ALA A 19 0.75 19.49 -16.57
C ALA A 19 1.69 18.29 -16.84
N TRP A 20 2.71 18.44 -17.68
CA TRP A 20 3.63 17.35 -18.02
C TRP A 20 4.54 16.94 -16.85
N LYS A 21 4.98 17.91 -16.02
CA LYS A 21 5.80 17.61 -14.83
C LYS A 21 4.98 16.92 -13.77
N THR A 22 3.76 17.41 -13.53
CA THR A 22 2.81 16.79 -12.60
C THR A 22 2.47 15.36 -13.05
N ALA A 23 2.22 15.15 -14.34
CA ALA A 23 1.97 13.81 -14.89
C ALA A 23 3.17 12.87 -14.70
N GLY A 24 4.41 13.34 -14.95
CA GLY A 24 5.62 12.56 -14.71
C GLY A 24 5.78 12.12 -13.26
N ILE A 25 5.56 13.04 -12.31
CA ILE A 25 5.68 12.77 -10.87
C ILE A 25 4.56 11.83 -10.39
N ILE A 26 3.32 12.02 -10.85
CA ILE A 26 2.22 11.12 -10.53
C ILE A 26 2.45 9.73 -11.14
N GLY A 27 3.06 9.64 -12.32
CA GLY A 27 3.46 8.36 -12.92
C GLY A 27 4.42 7.57 -12.01
N ILE A 28 5.44 8.23 -11.47
CA ILE A 28 6.37 7.62 -10.51
C ILE A 28 5.66 7.25 -9.20
N ALA A 29 4.76 8.12 -8.72
CA ALA A 29 3.94 7.82 -7.54
C ALA A 29 3.07 6.57 -7.75
N GLY A 30 2.55 6.36 -8.96
CA GLY A 30 1.76 5.18 -9.34
C GLY A 30 2.54 3.86 -9.23
N ILE A 31 3.84 3.87 -9.55
CA ILE A 31 4.73 2.71 -9.33
C ILE A 31 4.81 2.41 -7.83
N GLY A 32 5.07 3.44 -7.03
CA GLY A 32 5.12 3.31 -5.57
C GLY A 32 3.81 2.78 -4.98
N TRP A 33 2.67 3.26 -5.49
CA TRP A 33 1.33 2.86 -5.03
C TRP A 33 1.05 1.39 -5.31
N THR A 34 1.27 0.96 -6.55
CA THR A 34 1.05 -0.43 -6.98
C THR A 34 1.92 -1.40 -6.18
N MET A 35 3.20 -1.06 -5.96
CA MET A 35 4.10 -1.88 -5.16
C MET A 35 3.62 -2.05 -3.72
N ILE A 36 3.08 -0.99 -3.09
CA ILE A 36 2.55 -1.09 -1.72
C ILE A 36 1.31 -1.97 -1.69
N GLY A 37 0.36 -1.74 -2.59
CA GLY A 37 -0.91 -2.48 -2.62
C GLY A 37 -0.73 -3.99 -2.79
N ILE A 38 0.15 -4.42 -3.70
CA ILE A 38 0.38 -5.85 -3.98
C ILE A 38 1.07 -6.55 -2.80
N ASN A 39 2.09 -5.93 -2.20
CA ASN A 39 2.86 -6.57 -1.12
C ASN A 39 2.15 -6.52 0.24
N THR A 40 1.29 -5.53 0.48
CA THR A 40 0.56 -5.40 1.75
C THR A 40 -0.34 -6.61 2.01
N TYR A 41 -1.02 -7.10 0.96
CA TYR A 41 -1.86 -8.30 1.10
C TYR A 41 -1.04 -9.53 1.48
N VAL A 42 0.10 -9.75 0.80
CA VAL A 42 0.99 -10.88 1.09
C VAL A 42 1.49 -10.82 2.53
N MET A 43 1.89 -9.63 3.00
CA MET A 43 2.32 -9.42 4.38
C MET A 43 1.23 -9.77 5.41
N VAL A 44 -0.03 -9.40 5.15
CA VAL A 44 -1.16 -9.74 6.05
C VAL A 44 -1.36 -11.25 6.13
N VAL A 45 -1.27 -11.95 4.99
CA VAL A 45 -1.41 -13.40 4.94
C VAL A 45 -0.23 -14.09 5.63
N GLU A 46 0.99 -13.60 5.46
CA GLU A 46 2.20 -14.13 6.12
C GLU A 46 2.16 -14.00 7.65
N LEU A 47 1.50 -12.95 8.17
CA LEU A 47 1.28 -12.78 9.61
C LEU A 47 0.23 -13.74 10.19
N SER A 48 -0.64 -14.28 9.33
CA SER A 48 -1.71 -15.19 9.76
C SER A 48 -1.21 -16.63 9.92
N LYS A 49 -1.65 -17.31 10.98
CA LYS A 49 -1.41 -18.75 11.16
C LYS A 49 -2.58 -19.52 10.57
N GLY A 50 -2.35 -20.72 10.04
CA GLY A 50 -3.27 -21.44 9.12
C GLY A 50 -4.79 -21.30 9.36
N ASN A 51 -5.26 -21.39 10.61
CA ASN A 51 -6.70 -21.28 10.91
C ASN A 51 -7.25 -19.83 10.95
N ASP A 52 -6.39 -18.82 11.09
CA ASP A 52 -6.76 -17.41 11.23
C ASP A 52 -6.63 -16.60 9.93
N VAL A 53 -6.25 -17.23 8.81
CA VAL A 53 -6.04 -16.54 7.52
C VAL A 53 -7.26 -15.72 7.11
N GLY A 54 -8.46 -16.30 7.19
CA GLY A 54 -9.71 -15.62 6.84
C GLY A 54 -10.04 -14.42 7.74
N ARG A 55 -9.62 -14.46 9.01
CA ARG A 55 -9.84 -13.36 9.96
C ARG A 55 -8.91 -12.18 9.67
N TYR A 56 -7.64 -12.45 9.41
CA TYR A 56 -6.65 -11.40 9.09
C TYR A 56 -6.95 -10.73 7.74
N THR A 57 -7.31 -11.51 6.72
CA THR A 57 -7.74 -10.95 5.43
C THR A 57 -9.04 -10.17 5.57
N GLY A 58 -9.99 -10.65 6.38
CA GLY A 58 -11.21 -9.93 6.72
C GLY A 58 -10.94 -8.55 7.33
N TYR A 59 -10.04 -8.47 8.33
CA TYR A 59 -9.64 -7.18 8.91
C TYR A 59 -8.96 -6.26 7.89
N TYR A 60 -8.10 -6.80 7.04
CA TYR A 60 -7.45 -6.02 5.99
C TYR A 60 -8.47 -5.41 5.01
N TYR A 61 -9.41 -6.20 4.51
CA TYR A 61 -10.42 -5.71 3.57
C TYR A 61 -11.43 -4.77 4.25
N ALA A 62 -11.84 -5.06 5.48
CA ALA A 62 -12.71 -4.15 6.23
C ALA A 62 -12.06 -2.77 6.40
N ALA A 63 -10.81 -2.73 6.88
CA ALA A 63 -10.07 -1.46 7.03
C ALA A 63 -9.85 -0.74 5.69
N SER A 64 -9.46 -1.48 4.64
CA SER A 64 -9.21 -0.92 3.32
C SER A 64 -10.47 -0.34 2.68
N MET A 65 -11.62 -1.00 2.84
CA MET A 65 -12.90 -0.53 2.30
C MET A 65 -13.43 0.65 3.11
N SER A 66 -13.29 0.63 4.44
CA SER A 66 -13.59 1.80 5.26
C SER A 66 -12.77 3.02 4.85
N ALA A 67 -11.47 2.86 4.64
CA ALA A 67 -10.62 3.95 4.17
C ALA A 67 -11.08 4.52 2.82
N GLN A 68 -11.51 3.67 1.88
CA GLN A 68 -12.05 4.10 0.58
C GLN A 68 -13.37 4.87 0.70
N ILE A 69 -14.18 4.59 1.72
CA ILE A 69 -15.42 5.34 2.00
C ILE A 69 -15.09 6.70 2.64
N PHE A 70 -14.21 6.72 3.64
CA PHE A 70 -13.93 7.94 4.40
C PHE A 70 -13.06 8.95 3.64
N THR A 71 -12.08 8.47 2.86
CA THR A 71 -11.13 9.34 2.13
C THR A 71 -11.82 10.40 1.27
N PRO A 72 -12.77 10.08 0.36
CA PRO A 72 -13.41 11.09 -0.49
C PRO A 72 -14.19 12.14 0.30
N ILE A 73 -14.76 11.77 1.46
CA ILE A 73 -15.51 12.69 2.34
C ILE A 73 -14.53 13.69 2.96
N PHE A 74 -13.45 13.22 3.57
CA PHE A 74 -12.45 14.10 4.18
C PHE A 74 -11.73 14.94 3.14
N SER A 75 -11.34 14.34 2.01
CA SER A 75 -10.66 15.06 0.94
C SER A 75 -11.56 16.11 0.31
N GLY A 76 -12.86 15.82 0.13
CA GLY A 76 -13.84 16.77 -0.39
C GLY A 76 -13.99 18.01 0.50
N ILE A 77 -14.20 17.80 1.81
CA ILE A 77 -14.28 18.90 2.79
C ILE A 77 -13.00 19.75 2.76
N LEU A 78 -11.83 19.12 2.64
CA LEU A 78 -10.56 19.84 2.59
C LEU A 78 -10.44 20.67 1.31
N MET A 79 -10.84 20.10 0.16
CA MET A 79 -10.82 20.79 -1.14
C MET A 79 -11.77 21.99 -1.16
N ASP A 80 -12.95 21.87 -0.56
CA ASP A 80 -13.94 22.97 -0.54
C ASP A 80 -13.41 24.20 0.23
N ASN A 81 -12.61 23.98 1.27
CA ASN A 81 -12.09 25.05 2.12
C ASN A 81 -10.73 25.60 1.66
N TYR A 82 -9.84 24.75 1.11
CA TYR A 82 -8.44 25.10 0.84
C TYR A 82 -8.03 24.91 -0.63
N GLY A 83 -8.96 24.52 -1.51
CA GLY A 83 -8.70 24.26 -2.92
C GLY A 83 -8.07 22.89 -3.19
N ARG A 84 -7.85 22.56 -4.47
CA ARG A 84 -7.43 21.21 -4.89
C ARG A 84 -6.01 20.83 -4.47
N LEU A 85 -5.11 21.80 -4.33
CA LEU A 85 -3.70 21.55 -4.03
C LEU A 85 -3.48 21.00 -2.62
N ILE A 86 -4.45 21.16 -1.70
CA ILE A 86 -4.37 20.64 -0.33
C ILE A 86 -4.36 19.09 -0.27
N LEU A 87 -4.78 18.42 -1.34
CA LEU A 87 -4.80 16.96 -1.42
C LEU A 87 -3.40 16.34 -1.38
N PHE A 88 -2.41 17.02 -1.96
CA PHE A 88 -1.02 16.53 -2.01
C PHE A 88 -0.34 16.52 -0.63
N PRO A 89 -0.35 17.61 0.16
CA PRO A 89 0.15 17.57 1.53
C PRO A 89 -0.70 16.65 2.42
N TYR A 90 -2.03 16.60 2.24
CA TYR A 90 -2.89 15.62 2.92
C TYR A 90 -2.40 14.18 2.66
N ALA A 91 -2.24 13.78 1.41
CA ALA A 91 -1.76 12.44 1.06
C ALA A 91 -0.36 12.16 1.61
N THR A 92 0.54 13.14 1.54
CA THR A 92 1.91 13.03 2.06
C THR A 92 1.93 12.74 3.56
N ILE A 93 1.10 13.41 4.35
CA ILE A 93 0.97 13.19 5.79
C ILE A 93 0.47 11.76 6.07
N PHE A 94 -0.61 11.33 5.42
CA PHE A 94 -1.17 9.98 5.64
C PHE A 94 -0.21 8.86 5.23
N ILE A 95 0.50 9.00 4.11
CA ILE A 95 1.51 8.02 3.69
C ILE A 95 2.68 7.99 4.67
N THR A 96 3.09 9.16 5.20
CA THR A 96 4.15 9.25 6.20
C THR A 96 3.73 8.57 7.51
N LEU A 97 2.49 8.79 7.98
CA LEU A 97 1.94 8.08 9.13
C LEU A 97 1.88 6.56 8.89
N SER A 98 1.49 6.13 7.69
CA SER A 98 1.51 4.71 7.33
C SER A 98 2.93 4.13 7.27
N LEU A 99 3.93 4.91 6.88
CA LEU A 99 5.33 4.48 6.95
C LEU A 99 5.75 4.27 8.41
N PHE A 100 5.37 5.17 9.32
CA PHE A 100 5.65 5.01 10.74
C PHE A 100 5.03 3.73 11.31
N THR A 101 3.79 3.38 10.95
CA THR A 101 3.19 2.12 11.40
C THR A 101 3.86 0.90 10.78
N MET A 102 4.27 0.98 9.51
CA MET A 102 4.98 -0.10 8.82
C MET A 102 6.36 -0.42 9.42
N ILE A 103 7.06 0.54 10.01
CA ILE A 103 8.35 0.28 10.69
C ILE A 103 8.19 -0.73 11.83
N PHE A 104 7.02 -0.79 12.47
CA PHE A 104 6.74 -1.74 13.55
C PHE A 104 6.31 -3.13 13.05
N VAL A 105 6.01 -3.27 11.76
CA VAL A 105 5.59 -4.56 11.20
C VAL A 105 6.82 -5.45 11.04
N ARG A 106 6.86 -6.52 11.82
CA ARG A 106 7.87 -7.57 11.68
C ARG A 106 7.34 -8.59 10.70
N LEU A 107 8.07 -8.84 9.60
CA LEU A 107 7.81 -10.01 8.77
C LEU A 107 7.87 -11.23 9.68
N GLY A 108 6.77 -11.98 9.77
CA GLY A 108 6.77 -13.28 10.43
C GLY A 108 7.88 -14.11 9.79
N ASP A 109 8.71 -14.75 10.61
CA ASP A 109 9.77 -15.63 10.13
C ASP A 109 9.20 -16.49 9.01
N THR A 110 9.62 -16.20 7.78
CA THR A 110 9.41 -17.12 6.69
C THR A 110 10.16 -18.35 7.15
N THR A 111 9.41 -19.35 7.63
CA THR A 111 9.91 -20.71 7.56
C THR A 111 10.12 -20.87 6.08
N LYS A 112 11.34 -20.56 5.61
CA LYS A 112 11.74 -20.72 4.23
C LYS A 112 11.32 -22.15 3.96
N VAL A 113 10.24 -22.33 3.22
CA VAL A 113 9.87 -23.65 2.73
C VAL A 113 10.97 -23.90 1.72
N LYS A 114 12.11 -24.37 2.24
CA LYS A 114 13.27 -24.82 1.53
C LYS A 114 12.93 -26.19 0.95
N LYS A 115 11.69 -26.37 0.48
CA LYS A 115 11.38 -27.49 -0.39
C LYS A 115 11.99 -27.11 -1.71
N SER A 116 13.12 -27.74 -2.01
CA SER A 116 13.66 -27.77 -3.36
C SER A 116 12.50 -28.12 -4.31
N TRP A 117 12.39 -27.45 -5.46
CA TRP A 117 11.33 -27.71 -6.45
C TRP A 117 11.17 -29.20 -6.77
N LEU A 118 12.26 -29.98 -6.63
CA LEU A 118 12.27 -31.44 -6.74
C LEU A 118 11.39 -32.16 -5.70
N GLN A 119 11.34 -31.69 -4.46
CA GLN A 119 10.56 -32.29 -3.38
C GLN A 119 9.06 -32.03 -3.57
N ALA A 120 8.70 -30.81 -3.97
CA ALA A 120 7.32 -30.48 -4.32
C ALA A 120 6.83 -31.30 -5.52
N TYR A 121 7.67 -31.46 -6.55
CA TYR A 121 7.36 -32.27 -7.72
C TYR A 121 7.20 -33.76 -7.41
N ARG A 122 8.05 -34.33 -6.53
CA ARG A 122 7.96 -35.73 -6.11
C ARG A 122 6.69 -36.04 -5.31
N GLU A 123 6.32 -35.18 -4.36
CA GLU A 123 5.07 -35.34 -3.59
C GLU A 123 3.82 -35.27 -4.48
N MET A 124 3.85 -34.43 -5.53
CA MET A 124 2.73 -34.33 -6.48
C MET A 124 2.58 -35.59 -7.34
N LYS A 125 3.70 -36.27 -7.63
CA LYS A 125 3.72 -37.52 -8.42
C LYS A 125 3.35 -38.75 -7.60
N GLU A 126 3.68 -38.81 -6.32
CA GLU A 126 3.31 -39.93 -5.42
C GLU A 126 1.81 -39.95 -5.06
N LYS A 127 1.12 -38.83 -5.18
CA LYS A 127 -0.33 -38.72 -4.92
C LYS A 127 -1.22 -38.99 -6.15
N LEU A 128 -0.62 -39.35 -7.28
CA LEU A 128 -1.29 -39.62 -8.56
C LEU A 128 -1.17 -41.12 -8.90
#